data_AF-A0A835XXV8-F1
#
_entry.id   AF-A0A835XXV8-F1
#
_cell.length_a   1.000
_cell.length_b   1.000
_cell.length_c   1.000
_cell.angle_alpha   90.00
_cell.angle_beta   90.00
_cell.angle_gamma   90.00
#
_symmetry.space_group_name_H-M   'P 1'
#
loop_
_entity.id
_entity.type
_entity.pdbx_description
1 polymer ?
#
loop_
_entity_poly.entity_id
_entity_poly.type
_entity_poly.pdbx_seq_one_letter_code
_entity_poly.pdbx_strand_id
1 'polypeptide(L)' 'MFALRAPAVPQRNVTVAASQPKFKGALKARKLRPIKYNQSDKRHGPAKYEPLPTPPAEYKVTAKPADKQ' A
#
# COMPACT_ATOMS: atom_id res chain seq x y z
N MET A 1 17.91 45.66 54.71
CA MET A 1 18.57 45.49 53.39
C MET A 1 18.04 44.22 52.76
N PHE A 2 17.29 44.30 51.66
CA PHE A 2 16.71 43.14 50.97
C PHE A 2 17.70 42.61 49.94
N ALA A 3 18.21 41.40 50.15
CA ALA A 3 19.03 40.72 49.17
C ALA A 3 18.15 40.22 48.03
N LEU A 4 18.28 40.84 46.85
CA LEU A 4 17.73 40.34 45.59
C LEU A 4 18.48 39.05 45.21
N ARG A 5 18.06 37.92 45.79
CA ARG A 5 18.50 36.61 45.35
C ARG A 5 17.75 36.30 44.06
N ALA A 6 18.37 36.62 42.93
CA ALA A 6 17.91 36.15 41.63
C ALA A 6 17.68 34.63 41.73
N PRO A 7 16.53 34.10 41.28
CA PRO A 7 16.45 32.67 41.07
C PRO A 7 17.48 32.38 39.98
N ALA A 8 18.54 31.65 40.34
CA ALA A 8 19.31 30.90 39.37
C ALA A 8 18.32 29.93 38.73
N VAL A 9 17.61 30.39 37.70
CA VAL A 9 16.85 29.51 36.83
C VAL A 9 17.94 28.64 36.19
N PRO A 10 18.07 27.35 36.54
CA PRO A 10 18.80 26.49 35.64
C PRO A 10 18.02 26.61 34.34
N GLN A 11 18.63 27.21 33.31
CA GLN A 11 18.19 26.95 31.96
C GLN A 11 18.26 25.43 31.85
N ARG A 12 17.11 24.78 32.04
CA ARG A 12 16.95 23.38 31.75
C ARG A 12 17.22 23.34 30.26
N ASN A 13 18.45 23.02 29.89
CA ASN A 13 18.75 22.52 28.57
C ASN A 13 17.89 21.28 28.44
N VAL A 14 16.67 21.45 27.91
CA VAL A 14 15.76 20.38 27.56
C VAL A 14 16.35 19.76 26.29
N THR A 15 17.51 19.14 26.40
CA THR A 15 18.01 18.19 25.42
C THR A 15 17.29 16.88 25.69
N VAL A 16 15.99 16.84 25.36
CA VAL A 16 15.21 15.61 25.43
C VAL A 16 15.62 14.73 24.25
N ALA A 17 16.41 13.72 24.61
CA ALA A 17 16.56 12.42 23.97
C ALA A 17 16.90 12.39 22.48
N ALA A 18 18.20 12.38 22.18
CA ALA A 18 18.73 11.65 21.01
C ALA A 18 19.53 10.44 21.49
N SER A 19 18.92 9.56 22.30
CA SER A 19 19.57 8.32 22.75
C SER A 19 19.67 7.27 21.63
N GLN A 20 18.90 7.43 20.54
CA GLN A 20 18.91 6.50 19.41
C GLN A 20 19.07 7.19 18.04
N PRO A 21 19.80 6.55 17.12
CA PRO A 21 20.00 7.08 15.77
C PRO A 21 18.70 7.08 14.96
N LYS A 22 18.54 8.10 14.11
CA LYS A 22 17.38 8.23 13.23
C LYS A 22 17.58 7.44 11.93
N PHE A 23 16.51 6.78 11.47
CA PHE A 23 16.51 6.13 10.16
C PHE A 23 16.45 7.17 9.03
N LYS A 24 17.41 7.10 8.10
CA LYS A 24 17.48 7.95 6.89
C LYS A 24 17.69 7.08 5.64
N GLY A 25 17.52 7.69 4.45
CA GLY A 25 17.75 7.05 3.15
C GLY A 25 16.92 5.77 2.95
N ALA A 26 17.54 4.77 2.34
CA ALA A 26 16.91 3.48 2.03
C ALA A 26 16.37 2.75 3.26
N LEU A 27 16.98 2.95 4.43
CA LEU A 27 16.55 2.30 5.67
C LEU A 27 15.19 2.85 6.13
N LYS A 28 14.97 4.17 6.00
CA LYS A 28 13.66 4.78 6.26
C LYS A 28 12.60 4.26 5.29
N ALA A 29 12.91 4.19 3.99
CA ALA A 29 12.00 3.69 2.97
C ALA A 29 11.62 2.21 3.22
N ARG A 30 12.59 1.36 3.56
CA ARG A 30 12.35 -0.04 3.90
C ARG A 30 11.44 -0.19 5.12
N LYS A 31 11.62 0.65 6.14
CA LYS A 31 10.85 0.57 7.39
C LYS A 31 9.41 1.05 7.24
N LEU A 32 9.17 2.05 6.41
CA LEU A 32 7.87 2.73 6.31
C LEU A 32 7.05 2.34 5.07
N ARG A 33 7.57 1.47 4.19
CA ARG A 33 6.80 1.05 3.01
C ARG A 33 5.49 0.35 3.43
N PRO A 34 4.37 0.61 2.75
CA PRO A 34 3.12 -0.07 3.04
C PRO A 34 3.24 -1.58 2.79
N ILE A 35 2.81 -2.39 3.76
CA ILE A 35 2.79 -3.85 3.68
C ILE A 35 1.48 -4.34 4.29
N LYS A 36 0.80 -5.29 3.64
CA LYS A 36 -0.30 -6.02 4.26
C LYS A 36 0.29 -6.97 5.31
N TYR A 37 0.02 -6.74 6.58
CA TYR A 37 0.52 -7.61 7.66
C TYR A 37 -0.41 -8.80 7.92
N ASN A 38 -1.73 -8.59 7.79
CA ASN A 38 -2.73 -9.61 8.05
C ASN A 38 -2.68 -10.73 7.01
N GLN A 39 -2.82 -11.97 7.48
CA GLN A 39 -2.76 -13.15 6.62
C GLN A 39 -4.01 -13.32 5.76
N SER A 40 -5.18 -12.90 6.25
CA SER A 40 -6.43 -12.84 5.47
C SER A 40 -6.24 -12.00 4.21
N ASP A 41 -5.67 -10.81 4.39
CA ASP A 41 -5.57 -9.80 3.35
C ASP A 41 -4.57 -10.19 2.24
N LYS A 42 -3.62 -11.06 2.60
CA LYS A 42 -2.65 -11.68 1.68
C LYS A 42 -3.25 -12.86 0.91
N ARG A 43 -4.23 -13.56 1.49
CA ARG A 43 -4.84 -14.76 0.91
C ARG A 43 -6.04 -14.44 0.01
N HIS A 44 -6.52 -13.20 -0.03
CA HIS A 44 -7.52 -12.78 -1.00
C HIS A 44 -7.00 -12.97 -2.42
N GLY A 45 -7.66 -13.84 -3.16
CA GLY A 45 -7.48 -14.00 -4.60
C GLY A 45 -8.59 -13.32 -5.40
N PRO A 46 -8.55 -13.42 -6.73
CA PRO A 46 -9.66 -13.01 -7.57
C PRO A 46 -10.93 -13.82 -7.26
N ALA A 47 -12.10 -13.22 -7.51
CA ALA A 47 -13.37 -13.91 -7.42
C ALA A 47 -13.44 -15.05 -8.46
N LYS A 48 -14.03 -16.18 -8.07
CA LYS A 48 -14.25 -17.32 -8.97
C LYS A 48 -15.71 -17.29 -9.44
N TYR A 49 -15.90 -17.34 -10.75
CA TYR A 49 -17.21 -17.45 -11.38
C TYR A 49 -17.29 -18.78 -12.12
N GLU A 50 -18.48 -19.37 -12.13
CA GLU A 50 -18.75 -20.55 -12.94
C GLU A 50 -18.60 -20.21 -14.42
N PRO A 51 -18.04 -21.13 -15.25
CA PRO A 51 -17.91 -20.89 -16.67
C PRO A 51 -19.29 -20.75 -17.30
N LEU A 52 -19.43 -19.75 -18.18
CA LEU A 52 -20.64 -19.59 -18.96
C LEU A 52 -20.84 -20.81 -19.88
N PRO A 53 -22.09 -21.18 -20.19
CA PRO A 53 -22.35 -22.20 -21.19
C PRO A 53 -21.75 -21.78 -22.52
N THR A 54 -21.38 -22.77 -23.34
CA THR A 54 -20.77 -22.53 -24.65
C THR A 54 -21.72 -21.65 -25.48
N PRO A 55 -21.28 -20.45 -25.90
CA PRO A 55 -22.11 -19.58 -26.70
C PRO A 55 -22.34 -20.18 -28.10
N PRO A 56 -23.44 -19.83 -28.79
CA PRO A 56 -23.63 -20.20 -30.18
C PRO A 56 -22.57 -19.53 -31.07
N ALA A 57 -22.40 -20.06 -32.30
CA ALA A 57 -21.49 -19.48 -33.27
C ALA A 57 -21.87 -18.02 -33.57
N GLU A 58 -20.88 -17.13 -33.58
CA GLU A 58 -21.07 -15.69 -33.82
C GLU A 58 -21.59 -15.40 -35.23
N TYR A 59 -21.24 -16.24 -36.19
CA TYR A 59 -21.72 -16.16 -37.56
C TYR A 59 -21.90 -17.56 -38.16
N LYS A 60 -22.86 -17.66 -39.08
CA LYS A 60 -23.07 -18.85 -39.90
C LYS A 60 -22.83 -18.46 -41.36
N VAL A 61 -21.80 -19.03 -41.98
CA VAL A 61 -21.56 -18.86 -43.41
C VAL A 61 -22.55 -19.74 -44.16
N THR A 62 -23.46 -19.14 -44.93
CA THR A 62 -24.32 -19.86 -45.87
C THR A 62 -23.60 -20.00 -47.20
N ALA A 63 -23.67 -21.19 -47.82
CA ALA A 63 -23.08 -21.44 -49.14
C ALA A 63 -23.65 -20.46 -50.19
N LYS A 64 -22.79 -19.99 -51.10
CA LYS A 64 -23.21 -19.21 -52.27
C LYS A 64 -24.18 -20.04 -53.12
N PRO A 65 -25.23 -19.45 -53.70
CA PRO A 65 -26.12 -20.18 -54.59
C PRO A 65 -25.28 -20.76 -55.74
N ALA A 66 -25.46 -22.06 -56.01
CA ALA A 66 -24.82 -22.70 -57.15
C ALA A 66 -25.26 -21.99 -58.43
N ASP A 67 -24.29 -21.53 -59.22
CA ASP A 67 -24.54 -20.97 -60.54
C ASP A 67 -25.29 -22.01 -61.37
N LYS A 68 -26.55 -21.69 -61.71
CA LYS A 68 -27.35 -22.51 -62.62
C LYS A 68 -26.72 -22.39 -64.01
N GLN A 69 -26.08 -23.46 -64.48
CA GLN A 69 -25.75 -23.66 -65.89
C GLN A 69 -26.89 -24.38 -66.60
#